data_AF-A0A401WYD8-F1
#
_entry.id   AF-A0A401WYD8-F1
#
_cell.length_a   1.000
_cell.length_b   1.000
_cell.length_c   1.000
_cell.angle_alpha   90.00
_cell.angle_beta   90.00
_cell.angle_gamma   90.00
#
_symmetry.space_group_name_H-M   'P 1'
#
loop_
_entity.id
_entity.type
_entity.pdbx_description
1 polymer ?
#
loop_
_entity_poly.entity_id
_entity_poly.type
_entity_poly.pdbx_seq_one_letter_code
_entity_poly.pdbx_strand_id
1 'polypeptide(L)'
;MFPGGSGDIGLGKNGVIRHDHNFVVRTRRLWNRQGYAVIIPDTINHINLRGKRSSATYASLIQSIIAFAHEEATVPVFLFGTSQGAIAAVNGTAHAASGTIAGVVLSESVSVMGGSKETVFSATPQKVTVPVLIVANQDDRCDVAPPQAAQQIASGMTASPEVRVFMVSGGITKSKKNCSSLTPHGYFGIENDVVDKVSAWLDAKSR
;
A
#
# COMPACT_ATOMS: atom_id res chain seq x y z
N MET A 1 -3.20 -0.54 -6.31
CA MET A 1 -3.11 0.09 -4.97
C MET A 1 -4.06 -0.64 -4.01
N PHE A 2 -3.57 -1.13 -2.87
CA PHE A 2 -4.29 -1.97 -1.92
C PHE A 2 -4.74 -1.16 -0.69
N PRO A 3 -6.06 -1.05 -0.45
CA PRO A 3 -6.59 -0.37 0.72
C PRO A 3 -6.27 -1.07 2.04
N GLY A 4 -5.97 -0.26 3.06
CA GLY A 4 -5.87 -0.68 4.46
C GLY A 4 -7.21 -1.11 5.10
N GLY A 5 -7.20 -1.32 6.42
CA GLY A 5 -8.40 -1.72 7.15
C GLY A 5 -8.93 -3.10 6.71
N SER A 6 -10.24 -3.21 6.46
CA SER A 6 -10.87 -4.45 5.98
C SER A 6 -10.63 -4.75 4.50
N GLY A 7 -10.17 -3.77 3.72
CA GLY A 7 -10.02 -3.90 2.26
C GLY A 7 -11.31 -3.69 1.46
N ASP A 8 -12.48 -3.76 2.12
CA ASP A 8 -13.77 -3.36 1.57
C ASP A 8 -13.75 -1.85 1.30
N ILE A 9 -13.79 -1.44 0.03
CA ILE A 9 -14.03 -0.06 -0.41
C ILE A 9 -15.52 0.20 -0.66
N GLY A 10 -16.31 -0.87 -0.83
CA GLY A 10 -17.75 -0.80 -1.04
C GLY A 10 -18.10 -0.14 -2.37
N LEU A 11 -17.52 -0.64 -3.46
CA LEU A 11 -17.78 -0.23 -4.82
C LEU A 11 -19.17 -0.71 -5.26
N GLY A 12 -20.09 0.24 -5.42
CA GLY A 12 -21.42 0.00 -5.95
C GLY A 12 -21.40 -0.19 -7.48
N LYS A 13 -22.45 -0.83 -8.02
CA LYS A 13 -22.65 -1.00 -9.47
C LYS A 13 -22.71 0.32 -10.25
N ASN A 14 -23.03 1.41 -9.57
CA ASN A 14 -23.06 2.78 -10.11
C ASN A 14 -21.71 3.51 -10.00
N GLY A 15 -20.63 2.82 -9.59
CA GLY A 15 -19.30 3.40 -9.41
C GLY A 15 -19.13 4.22 -8.13
N VAL A 16 -20.14 4.32 -7.27
CA VAL A 16 -20.02 4.97 -5.96
C VAL A 16 -19.16 4.12 -5.04
N ILE A 17 -18.20 4.74 -4.36
CA ILE A 17 -17.32 4.08 -3.40
C ILE A 17 -17.77 4.49 -1.99
N ARG A 18 -18.21 3.52 -1.18
CA ARG A 18 -18.75 3.78 0.17
C ARG A 18 -17.68 4.21 1.17
N HIS A 19 -16.48 3.62 1.09
CA HIS A 19 -15.38 3.86 2.03
C HIS A 19 -14.26 4.67 1.38
N ASP A 20 -14.62 5.81 0.79
CA ASP A 20 -13.74 6.66 0.00
C ASP A 20 -12.67 7.42 0.82
N HIS A 21 -12.81 7.46 2.14
CA HIS A 21 -11.83 8.02 3.06
C HIS A 21 -10.54 7.19 3.20
N ASN A 22 -10.38 6.02 2.58
CA ASN A 22 -9.09 5.35 2.61
C ASN A 22 -8.04 6.16 1.81
N PHE A 23 -6.78 6.26 2.27
CA PHE A 23 -5.76 7.10 1.63
C PHE A 23 -5.57 6.77 0.14
N VAL A 24 -5.31 5.51 -0.21
CA VAL A 24 -5.10 5.12 -1.62
C VAL A 24 -6.37 5.27 -2.48
N VAL A 25 -7.54 5.26 -1.86
CA VAL A 25 -8.84 5.42 -2.54
C VAL A 25 -9.17 6.89 -2.77
N ARG A 26 -9.03 7.73 -1.74
CA ARG A 26 -9.27 9.18 -1.80
C ARG A 26 -8.30 9.86 -2.76
N THR A 27 -7.04 9.40 -2.78
CA THR A 27 -6.00 10.00 -3.62
C THR A 27 -6.01 9.52 -5.06
N ARG A 28 -6.89 8.60 -5.48
CA ARG A 28 -6.96 8.07 -6.87
C ARG A 28 -6.91 9.17 -7.96
N ARG A 29 -7.58 10.30 -7.73
CA ARG A 29 -7.60 11.42 -8.67
C ARG A 29 -6.29 12.21 -8.72
N LEU A 30 -5.45 12.14 -7.68
CA LEU A 30 -4.12 12.75 -7.65
C LEU A 30 -3.19 11.96 -8.58
N TRP A 31 -3.19 10.63 -8.46
CA TRP A 31 -2.41 9.74 -9.34
C TRP A 31 -2.78 9.89 -10.81
N ASN A 32 -4.08 9.91 -11.14
CA ASN A 32 -4.52 10.11 -12.52
C ASN A 32 -4.06 11.45 -13.11
N ARG A 33 -3.98 12.51 -12.28
CA ARG A 33 -3.46 13.81 -12.74
C ARG A 33 -1.97 13.80 -13.03
N GLN A 34 -1.23 12.86 -12.45
CA GLN A 34 0.19 12.64 -12.75
C GLN A 34 0.41 11.63 -13.88
N GLY A 35 -0.67 11.16 -14.53
CA GLY A 35 -0.58 10.25 -15.67
C GLY A 35 -0.57 8.76 -15.33
N TYR A 36 -0.76 8.38 -14.05
CA TYR A 36 -0.84 6.98 -13.68
C TYR A 36 -2.24 6.39 -13.92
N ALA A 37 -2.28 5.16 -14.44
CA ALA A 37 -3.44 4.31 -14.33
C ALA A 37 -3.49 3.68 -12.92
N VAL A 38 -4.68 3.65 -12.30
CA VAL A 38 -4.86 3.12 -10.94
C VAL A 38 -5.85 1.96 -10.92
N ILE A 39 -5.38 0.81 -10.43
CA ILE A 39 -6.23 -0.35 -10.13
C ILE A 39 -6.40 -0.43 -8.61
N ILE A 40 -7.63 -0.34 -8.13
CA ILE A 40 -7.97 -0.46 -6.70
C ILE A 40 -9.01 -1.57 -6.56
N PRO A 41 -8.61 -2.78 -6.13
CA PRO A 41 -9.55 -3.88 -5.95
C PRO A 41 -10.48 -3.61 -4.76
N ASP A 42 -11.75 -3.99 -4.91
CA ASP A 42 -12.70 -4.13 -3.80
C ASP A 42 -12.80 -5.59 -3.36
N THR A 43 -13.37 -5.84 -2.19
CA THR A 43 -13.64 -7.20 -1.71
C THR A 43 -14.96 -7.73 -2.27
N ILE A 44 -14.97 -9.01 -2.62
CA ILE A 44 -16.20 -9.69 -3.02
C ILE A 44 -17.10 -9.83 -1.79
N ASN A 45 -18.38 -9.48 -1.94
CA ASN A 45 -19.40 -9.57 -0.88
C ASN A 45 -19.00 -8.87 0.43
N HIS A 46 -18.21 -7.79 0.36
CA HIS A 46 -17.72 -7.04 1.52
C HIS A 46 -16.95 -7.89 2.53
N ILE A 47 -16.30 -8.98 2.08
CA ILE A 47 -15.47 -9.83 2.93
C ILE A 47 -14.37 -8.99 3.59
N ASN A 48 -14.13 -9.23 4.87
CA ASN A 48 -13.06 -8.59 5.63
C ASN A 48 -11.73 -9.33 5.42
N LEU A 49 -10.73 -8.63 4.88
CA LEU A 49 -9.39 -9.18 4.58
C LEU A 49 -8.40 -9.13 5.75
N ARG A 50 -8.81 -8.69 6.94
CA ARG A 50 -7.93 -8.73 8.13
C ARG A 50 -7.51 -10.17 8.44
N GLY A 51 -6.20 -10.43 8.53
CA GLY A 51 -5.65 -11.75 8.81
C GLY A 51 -5.62 -12.68 7.61
N LYS A 52 -5.77 -12.14 6.39
CA LYS A 52 -5.83 -12.91 5.14
C LYS A 52 -4.81 -12.46 4.11
N ARG A 53 -4.24 -11.25 4.25
CA ARG A 53 -3.44 -10.63 3.20
C ARG A 53 -2.07 -11.26 3.02
N SER A 54 -1.51 -11.89 4.06
CA SER A 54 -0.25 -12.65 3.96
C SER A 54 -0.42 -14.09 3.47
N SER A 55 -1.63 -14.53 3.12
CA SER A 55 -1.88 -15.92 2.70
C SER A 55 -1.47 -16.19 1.24
N ALA A 56 -1.14 -17.44 0.93
CA ALA A 56 -0.86 -17.88 -0.44
C ALA A 56 -2.07 -17.71 -1.38
N THR A 57 -3.29 -17.90 -0.86
CA THR A 57 -4.53 -17.66 -1.62
C THR A 57 -4.63 -16.20 -2.05
N TYR A 58 -4.33 -15.26 -1.14
CA TYR A 58 -4.38 -13.84 -1.47
C TYR A 58 -3.23 -13.42 -2.40
N ALA A 59 -2.05 -14.04 -2.28
CA ALA A 59 -0.94 -13.85 -3.23
C ALA A 59 -1.36 -14.23 -4.66
N SER A 60 -2.04 -15.37 -4.82
CA SER A 60 -2.54 -15.84 -6.13
C SER A 60 -3.54 -14.86 -6.74
N LEU A 61 -4.43 -14.27 -5.92
CA LEU A 61 -5.35 -13.23 -6.37
C LEU A 61 -4.61 -11.97 -6.83
N ILE A 62 -3.54 -11.57 -6.14
CA ILE A 62 -2.72 -10.42 -6.57
C ILE A 62 -2.01 -10.72 -7.89
N GLN A 63 -1.54 -11.95 -8.13
CA GLN A 63 -0.99 -12.32 -9.43
C GLN A 63 -2.01 -12.13 -10.56
N SER A 64 -3.28 -12.49 -10.34
CA SER A 64 -4.34 -12.20 -11.32
C SER A 64 -4.54 -10.71 -11.56
N ILE A 65 -4.43 -9.87 -10.53
CA ILE A 65 -4.51 -8.40 -10.66
C ILE A 65 -3.31 -7.86 -11.47
N ILE A 66 -2.11 -8.40 -11.25
CA ILE A 66 -0.91 -8.03 -12.01
C ILE A 66 -1.08 -8.42 -13.49
N ALA A 67 -1.56 -9.64 -13.75
CA ALA A 67 -1.83 -10.10 -15.11
C ALA A 67 -2.84 -9.19 -15.83
N PHE A 68 -3.95 -8.87 -15.16
CA PHE A 68 -4.94 -7.91 -15.67
C PHE A 68 -4.32 -6.55 -15.98
N ALA A 69 -3.43 -6.03 -15.12
CA ALA A 69 -2.75 -4.75 -15.39
C ALA A 69 -1.92 -4.78 -16.69
N HIS A 70 -1.23 -5.89 -16.96
CA HIS A 70 -0.45 -6.08 -18.19
C HIS A 70 -1.31 -6.31 -19.43
N GLU A 71 -2.52 -6.85 -19.28
CA GLU A 71 -3.51 -6.95 -20.36
C GLU A 71 -4.04 -5.58 -20.78
N GLU A 72 -4.25 -4.69 -19.82
CA GLU A 72 -4.78 -3.34 -20.07
C GLU A 72 -3.73 -2.38 -20.67
N ALA A 73 -2.45 -2.53 -20.30
CA ALA A 73 -1.40 -1.65 -20.81
C ALA A 73 0.02 -2.26 -20.73
N THR A 74 0.84 -1.99 -21.74
CA THR A 74 2.28 -2.33 -21.74
C THR A 74 3.09 -1.22 -21.06
N VAL A 75 2.98 -1.10 -19.75
CA VAL A 75 3.67 -0.09 -18.93
C VAL A 75 4.25 -0.72 -17.65
N PRO A 76 5.23 -0.09 -16.99
CA PRO A 76 5.72 -0.55 -15.69
C PRO A 76 4.58 -0.66 -14.66
N VAL A 77 4.48 -1.83 -14.00
CA VAL A 77 3.48 -2.10 -12.95
C VAL A 77 4.12 -1.97 -11.58
N PHE A 78 3.47 -1.23 -10.68
CA PHE A 78 3.89 -1.09 -9.29
C PHE A 78 2.80 -1.59 -8.35
N LEU A 79 3.21 -2.29 -7.29
CA LEU A 79 2.30 -2.57 -6.18
C LEU A 79 2.41 -1.46 -5.14
N PHE A 80 1.27 -1.03 -4.60
CA PHE A 80 1.23 0.01 -3.58
C PHE A 80 0.21 -0.37 -2.52
N GLY A 81 0.62 -0.55 -1.27
CA GLY A 81 -0.27 -0.80 -0.15
C GLY A 81 -0.14 0.24 0.96
N THR A 82 -1.27 0.58 1.60
CA THR A 82 -1.30 1.44 2.80
C THR A 82 -1.79 0.67 4.02
N SER A 83 -1.19 0.87 5.21
CA SER A 83 -1.62 0.21 6.44
C SER A 83 -1.61 -1.31 6.27
N GLN A 84 -2.72 -2.00 6.54
CA GLN A 84 -2.81 -3.44 6.26
C GLN A 84 -2.68 -3.79 4.77
N GLY A 85 -2.97 -2.87 3.86
CA GLY A 85 -2.72 -3.03 2.43
C GLY A 85 -1.24 -3.20 2.10
N ALA A 86 -0.31 -2.71 2.94
CA ALA A 86 1.12 -2.95 2.77
C ALA A 86 1.47 -4.45 2.88
N ILE A 87 0.74 -5.21 3.71
CA ILE A 87 0.89 -6.67 3.82
C ILE A 87 0.55 -7.34 2.49
N ALA A 88 -0.52 -6.89 1.83
CA ALA A 88 -0.89 -7.36 0.50
C ALA A 88 0.19 -7.00 -0.53
N ALA A 89 0.68 -5.76 -0.54
CA ALA A 89 1.70 -5.33 -1.47
C ALA A 89 3.00 -6.13 -1.35
N VAL A 90 3.47 -6.39 -0.12
CA VAL A 90 4.63 -7.27 0.12
C VAL A 90 4.34 -8.70 -0.32
N ASN A 91 3.19 -9.26 0.07
CA ASN A 91 2.86 -10.65 -0.27
C ASN A 91 2.77 -10.86 -1.79
N GLY A 92 2.12 -9.94 -2.49
CA GLY A 92 2.05 -9.96 -3.95
C GLY A 92 3.42 -9.85 -4.60
N THR A 93 4.27 -8.93 -4.12
CA THR A 93 5.61 -8.73 -4.68
C THR A 93 6.52 -9.94 -4.43
N ALA A 94 6.50 -10.50 -3.23
CA ALA A 94 7.29 -11.67 -2.85
C ALA A 94 6.94 -12.94 -3.64
N HIS A 95 5.76 -13.00 -4.25
CA HIS A 95 5.28 -14.13 -5.04
C HIS A 95 5.15 -13.80 -6.53
N ALA A 96 5.43 -12.57 -6.97
CA ALA A 96 5.28 -12.20 -8.37
C ALA A 96 6.32 -12.90 -9.25
N ALA A 97 5.95 -13.18 -10.49
CA ALA A 97 6.91 -13.65 -11.47
C ALA A 97 7.96 -12.55 -11.75
N SER A 98 9.21 -12.96 -11.94
CA SER A 98 10.32 -12.04 -12.22
C SER A 98 9.99 -11.15 -13.43
N GLY A 99 10.27 -9.85 -13.31
CA GLY A 99 10.02 -8.87 -14.37
C GLY A 99 8.57 -8.38 -14.51
N THR A 100 7.62 -8.90 -13.73
CA THR A 100 6.20 -8.47 -13.82
C THR A 100 5.86 -7.22 -12.99
N ILE A 101 6.74 -6.82 -12.08
CA ILE A 101 6.59 -5.63 -11.23
C ILE A 101 7.89 -4.83 -11.28
N ALA A 102 7.80 -3.52 -11.44
CA ALA A 102 8.94 -2.59 -11.46
C ALA A 102 9.35 -2.11 -10.05
N GLY A 103 8.44 -2.13 -9.08
CA GLY A 103 8.72 -1.80 -7.69
C GLY A 103 7.50 -1.90 -6.78
N VAL A 104 7.72 -1.71 -5.49
CA VAL A 104 6.64 -1.71 -4.48
C VAL A 104 6.72 -0.51 -3.54
N VAL A 105 5.58 0.11 -3.26
CA VAL A 105 5.42 1.20 -2.30
C VAL A 105 4.62 0.72 -1.09
N LEU A 106 5.13 0.99 0.11
CA LEU A 106 4.47 0.65 1.37
C LEU A 106 4.29 1.93 2.18
N SER A 107 3.05 2.29 2.53
CA SER A 107 2.77 3.51 3.30
C SER A 107 2.08 3.20 4.63
N GLU A 108 2.56 3.80 5.72
CA GLU A 108 2.09 3.55 7.11
C GLU A 108 1.85 2.07 7.42
N SER A 109 2.84 1.22 7.10
CA SER A 109 2.70 -0.23 7.12
C SER A 109 2.35 -0.78 8.50
N VAL A 110 1.37 -1.68 8.58
CA VAL A 110 1.11 -2.43 9.80
C VAL A 110 2.28 -3.38 10.08
N SER A 111 3.04 -3.06 11.13
CA SER A 111 4.32 -3.67 11.49
C SER A 111 4.32 -4.29 12.89
N VAL A 112 3.41 -3.83 13.76
CA VAL A 112 3.19 -4.39 15.10
C VAL A 112 1.94 -5.25 15.10
N MET A 113 2.02 -6.40 15.77
CA MET A 113 0.96 -7.41 15.79
C MET A 113 -0.30 -6.88 16.49
N GLY A 114 -1.33 -6.55 15.71
CA GLY A 114 -2.62 -6.10 16.20
C GLY A 114 -3.72 -7.17 16.15
N GLY A 115 -4.98 -6.73 16.22
CA GLY A 115 -6.15 -7.62 16.16
C GLY A 115 -6.32 -8.37 14.83
N SER A 116 -5.62 -7.97 13.76
CA SER A 116 -5.64 -8.67 12.47
C SER A 116 -4.73 -9.90 12.44
N LYS A 117 -3.87 -10.08 13.44
CA LYS A 117 -2.98 -11.25 13.58
C LYS A 117 -2.03 -11.49 12.39
N GLU A 118 -1.74 -10.42 11.64
CA GLU A 118 -0.73 -10.39 10.57
C GLU A 118 -0.07 -9.01 10.57
N THR A 119 1.18 -8.96 10.11
CA THR A 119 1.94 -7.73 9.85
C THR A 119 2.62 -7.82 8.50
N VAL A 120 3.28 -6.76 8.07
CA VAL A 120 4.08 -6.76 6.85
C VAL A 120 5.19 -7.82 6.88
N PHE A 121 5.69 -8.18 8.07
CA PHE A 121 6.68 -9.25 8.24
C PHE A 121 6.09 -10.65 8.03
N SER A 122 4.77 -10.83 8.19
CA SER A 122 4.07 -12.08 7.88
C SER A 122 4.06 -12.39 6.37
N ALA A 123 4.30 -11.38 5.52
CA ALA A 123 4.23 -11.48 4.06
C ALA A 123 5.59 -11.81 3.39
N THR A 124 6.58 -12.27 4.16
CA THR A 124 7.92 -12.65 3.66
C THR A 124 8.69 -11.52 2.94
N PRO A 125 8.89 -10.34 3.56
CA PRO A 125 9.59 -9.21 2.94
C PRO A 125 11.00 -9.53 2.42
N GLN A 126 11.66 -10.53 3.00
CA GLN A 126 12.97 -11.02 2.58
C GLN A 126 12.99 -11.63 1.17
N LYS A 127 11.84 -11.92 0.58
CA LYS A 127 11.70 -12.44 -0.80
C LYS A 127 11.40 -11.35 -1.84
N VAL A 128 11.27 -10.09 -1.42
CA VAL A 128 11.03 -8.98 -2.36
C VAL A 128 12.33 -8.66 -3.11
N THR A 129 12.34 -8.90 -4.42
CA THR A 129 13.52 -8.76 -5.31
C THR A 129 13.48 -7.51 -6.20
N VAL A 130 12.53 -6.61 -5.97
CA VAL A 130 12.37 -5.34 -6.72
C VAL A 130 12.67 -4.14 -5.81
N PRO A 131 12.95 -2.95 -6.37
CA PRO A 131 13.09 -1.73 -5.58
C PRO A 131 11.88 -1.46 -4.69
N VAL A 132 12.13 -0.98 -3.47
CA VAL A 132 11.09 -0.69 -2.48
C VAL A 132 11.15 0.76 -1.99
N LEU A 133 9.99 1.40 -1.92
CA LEU A 133 9.79 2.64 -1.21
C LEU A 133 8.90 2.43 0.02
N ILE A 134 9.41 2.78 1.19
CA ILE A 134 8.66 2.80 2.44
C ILE A 134 8.39 4.25 2.79
N VAL A 135 7.12 4.60 2.97
CA VAL A 135 6.67 5.93 3.41
C VAL A 135 6.10 5.82 4.82
N ALA A 136 6.63 6.62 5.72
CA ALA A 136 6.15 6.70 7.10
C ALA A 136 6.01 8.16 7.52
N ASN A 137 5.10 8.45 8.44
CA ASN A 137 4.81 9.79 8.91
C ASN A 137 5.22 9.94 10.37
N GLN A 138 6.14 10.85 10.69
CA GLN A 138 6.61 11.09 12.07
C GLN A 138 5.47 11.38 13.04
N ASP A 139 4.38 11.97 12.56
CA ASP A 139 3.21 12.34 13.36
C ASP A 139 2.13 11.25 13.42
N ASP A 140 2.36 10.08 12.81
CA ASP A 140 1.47 8.94 12.99
C ASP A 140 1.53 8.40 14.43
N ARG A 141 0.34 8.24 15.00
CA ARG A 141 0.11 7.74 16.36
C ARG A 141 -0.57 6.37 16.36
N CYS A 142 -0.69 5.74 15.20
CA CYS A 142 -1.25 4.40 15.08
C CYS A 142 -0.35 3.40 15.81
N ASP A 143 -0.93 2.65 16.75
CA ASP A 143 -0.23 1.68 17.60
C ASP A 143 0.34 0.50 16.82
N VAL A 144 -0.28 0.16 15.68
CA VAL A 144 0.14 -0.95 14.82
C VAL A 144 1.07 -0.55 13.67
N ALA A 145 1.29 0.75 13.45
CA ALA A 145 2.12 1.28 12.37
C ALA A 145 3.07 2.41 12.88
N PRO A 146 3.87 2.17 13.94
CA PRO A 146 4.74 3.21 14.47
C PRO A 146 5.78 3.65 13.43
N PRO A 147 6.08 4.96 13.30
CA PRO A 147 6.99 5.47 12.25
C PRO A 147 8.38 4.84 12.30
N GLN A 148 8.86 4.52 13.50
CA GLN A 148 10.17 3.91 13.74
C GLN A 148 10.28 2.51 13.09
N ALA A 149 9.16 1.82 12.88
CA ALA A 149 9.17 0.52 12.22
C ALA A 149 9.54 0.59 10.74
N ALA A 150 9.52 1.78 10.11
CA ALA A 150 9.91 1.93 8.71
C ALA A 150 11.33 1.41 8.44
N GLN A 151 12.28 1.69 9.33
CA GLN A 151 13.64 1.18 9.23
C GLN A 151 13.72 -0.32 9.46
N GLN A 152 12.94 -0.86 10.40
CA GLN A 152 12.87 -2.30 10.64
C GLN A 152 12.33 -3.06 9.42
N ILE A 153 11.30 -2.51 8.76
CA ILE A 153 10.77 -3.06 7.52
C ILE A 153 11.84 -3.04 6.43
N ALA A 154 12.58 -1.94 6.31
CA ALA A 154 13.66 -1.80 5.34
C ALA A 154 14.74 -2.86 5.53
N SER A 155 15.19 -3.07 6.77
CA SER A 155 16.17 -4.11 7.11
C SER A 155 15.67 -5.53 6.80
N GLY A 156 14.35 -5.76 6.82
CA GLY A 156 13.75 -7.05 6.48
C GLY A 156 13.71 -7.38 4.98
N MET A 157 13.97 -6.41 4.10
CA MET A 157 13.90 -6.56 2.63
C MET A 157 15.27 -6.91 2.03
N THR A 158 15.87 -7.96 2.56
CA THR A 158 17.28 -8.33 2.29
C THR A 158 17.58 -8.71 0.84
N ALA A 159 16.57 -9.10 0.06
CA ALA A 159 16.73 -9.46 -1.36
C ALA A 159 16.46 -8.30 -2.32
N SER A 160 16.04 -7.13 -1.80
CA SER A 160 15.73 -5.99 -2.65
C SER A 160 17.03 -5.30 -3.10
N PRO A 161 17.14 -4.91 -4.38
CA PRO A 161 18.31 -4.18 -4.88
C PRO A 161 18.39 -2.74 -4.34
N GLU A 162 17.27 -2.15 -3.89
CA GLU A 162 17.24 -0.81 -3.31
C GLU A 162 16.03 -0.68 -2.39
N VAL A 163 16.26 -0.23 -1.16
CA VAL A 163 15.18 0.11 -0.22
C VAL A 163 15.35 1.56 0.24
N ARG A 164 14.35 2.40 -0.02
CA ARG A 164 14.32 3.79 0.44
C ARG A 164 13.25 3.97 1.51
N VAL A 165 13.59 4.72 2.56
CA VAL A 165 12.64 5.16 3.58
C VAL A 165 12.43 6.66 3.44
N PHE A 166 11.21 7.06 3.12
CA PHE A 166 10.78 8.46 3.12
C PHE A 166 9.98 8.73 4.38
N MET A 167 10.58 9.53 5.25
CA MET A 167 9.94 9.99 6.47
C MET A 167 9.32 11.36 6.20
N VAL A 168 7.99 11.43 6.17
CA VAL A 168 7.23 12.68 6.09
C VAL A 168 6.79 13.12 7.48
N SER A 169 6.24 14.33 7.60
CA SER A 169 5.67 14.84 8.84
C SER A 169 4.46 15.71 8.52
N GLY A 170 3.51 15.75 9.45
CA GLY A 170 2.32 16.56 9.42
C GLY A 170 1.06 15.78 9.15
N GLY A 171 0.02 16.53 8.81
CA GLY A 171 -1.34 16.03 8.66
C GLY A 171 -2.25 16.53 9.76
N ILE A 172 -3.55 16.38 9.52
CA ILE A 172 -4.63 16.88 10.36
C ILE A 172 -5.34 15.69 10.97
N THR A 173 -5.63 15.75 12.27
CA THR A 173 -6.39 14.73 12.98
C THR A 173 -7.87 15.11 13.02
N LYS A 174 -8.70 14.38 12.26
CA LYS A 174 -10.19 14.50 12.28
C LYS A 174 -10.89 13.28 12.89
N SER A 175 -10.15 12.40 13.56
CA SER A 175 -10.68 11.19 14.18
C SER A 175 -10.04 10.96 15.54
N LYS A 176 -10.83 10.43 16.49
CA LYS A 176 -10.33 9.99 17.81
C LYS A 176 -9.48 8.71 17.73
N LYS A 177 -9.64 7.92 16.66
CA LYS A 177 -8.85 6.71 16.41
C LYS A 177 -7.59 7.10 15.65
N ASN A 178 -6.42 6.88 16.24
CA ASN A 178 -5.13 7.24 15.64
C ASN A 178 -4.91 6.59 14.27
N CYS A 179 -5.24 5.29 14.13
CA CYS A 179 -5.13 4.53 12.88
C CYS A 179 -6.22 4.84 11.83
N SER A 180 -6.99 5.92 11.99
CA SER A 180 -8.02 6.29 11.01
C SER A 180 -7.39 6.99 9.82
N SER A 181 -7.95 6.80 8.62
CA SER A 181 -7.45 7.42 7.39
C SER A 181 -7.60 8.95 7.33
N LEU A 182 -8.30 9.56 8.29
CA LEU A 182 -8.45 11.02 8.44
C LEU A 182 -7.60 11.55 9.60
N THR A 183 -6.37 11.04 9.70
CA THR A 183 -5.32 11.46 10.65
C THR A 183 -3.98 11.46 9.91
N PRO A 184 -2.85 11.81 10.56
CA PRO A 184 -1.51 11.59 10.00
C PRO A 184 -1.27 10.16 9.47
N HIS A 185 -1.91 9.12 10.01
CA HIS A 185 -1.87 7.74 9.50
C HIS A 185 -2.37 7.60 8.04
N GLY A 186 -3.30 8.47 7.64
CA GLY A 186 -3.81 8.52 6.27
C GLY A 186 -3.29 9.72 5.48
N TYR A 187 -2.23 10.36 5.96
CA TYR A 187 -1.64 11.59 5.40
C TYR A 187 -2.65 12.72 5.21
N PHE A 188 -3.69 12.77 6.04
CA PHE A 188 -4.83 13.63 5.80
C PHE A 188 -4.44 15.11 5.89
N GLY A 189 -4.66 15.88 4.83
CA GLY A 189 -4.25 17.28 4.71
C GLY A 189 -2.87 17.50 4.08
N ILE A 190 -2.07 16.45 3.89
CA ILE A 190 -0.76 16.51 3.23
C ILE A 190 -0.66 15.55 2.04
N GLU A 191 -1.80 15.07 1.51
CA GLU A 191 -1.82 14.04 0.48
C GLU A 191 -1.06 14.43 -0.80
N ASN A 192 -1.14 15.70 -1.24
CA ASN A 192 -0.43 16.13 -2.45
C ASN A 192 1.08 15.97 -2.31
N ASP A 193 1.66 16.43 -1.19
CA ASP A 193 3.11 16.31 -0.94
C ASP A 193 3.57 14.85 -0.91
N VAL A 194 2.77 13.96 -0.30
CA VAL A 194 3.08 12.52 -0.27
C VAL A 194 2.97 11.90 -1.66
N VAL A 195 1.92 12.21 -2.41
CA VAL A 195 1.73 11.71 -3.77
C VAL A 195 2.85 12.19 -4.69
N ASP A 196 3.24 13.46 -4.61
CA ASP A 196 4.32 14.04 -5.43
C ASP A 196 5.67 13.34 -5.17
N LYS A 197 6.01 13.12 -3.89
CA LYS A 197 7.25 12.42 -3.50
C LYS A 197 7.29 10.97 -3.98
N VAL A 198 6.16 10.26 -3.84
CA VAL A 198 6.06 8.87 -4.30
C VAL A 198 6.11 8.81 -5.82
N SER A 199 5.42 9.70 -6.52
CA SER A 199 5.39 9.74 -7.99
C SER A 199 6.78 10.00 -8.57
N ALA A 200 7.54 10.94 -7.99
CA ALA A 200 8.93 11.16 -8.38
C ALA A 200 9.80 9.90 -8.25
N TRP A 201 9.56 9.07 -7.24
CA TRP A 201 10.25 7.78 -7.11
C TRP A 201 9.76 6.77 -8.15
N LEU A 202 8.46 6.65 -8.38
CA LEU A 202 7.89 5.76 -9.40
C LEU A 202 8.46 6.08 -10.79
N ASP A 203 8.52 7.36 -11.16
CA ASP A 203 9.06 7.81 -12.46
C ASP A 203 10.54 7.50 -12.60
N ALA A 204 11.31 7.60 -11.50
CA ALA A 204 12.72 7.24 -11.49
C ALA A 204 12.96 5.73 -11.62
N LYS A 205 11.97 4.88 -11.28
CA LYS A 205 12.01 3.41 -11.41
C LYS A 205 11.29 2.87 -12.65
N SER A 206 10.64 3.75 -13.41
CA SER A 206 9.95 3.41 -14.66
C SER A 206 10.85 3.52 -15.90
N ARG A 207 12.10 3.95 -15.73
CA ARG A 207 13.11 4.10 -16.78
C ARG A 207 14.09 2.92 -16.74
#